data_AF-A0A2I1I346-F1
#
_entry.id   AF-A0A2I1I346-F1
#
_cell.length_a   1.000
_cell.length_b   1.000
_cell.length_c   1.000
_cell.angle_alpha   90.00
_cell.angle_beta   90.00
_cell.angle_gamma   90.00
#
_symmetry.space_group_name_H-M   'P 1'
#
loop_
_entity.id
_entity.type
_entity.pdbx_description
1 polymer ?
#
loop_
_entity_poly.entity_id
_entity_poly.type
_entity_poly.pdbx_seq_one_letter_code
_entity_poly.pdbx_strand_id
1 'polypeptide(L)'
;MPSFRTSLTVSTLHPGRAPQEVETAARRVRRLESFDIGIEAGQARVTLRFTAEDEDEARLAHAEFLHAVQEVADVPRARLAQVVRGRSVPFE
;
A
#
# COMPACT_ATOMS: atom_id res chain seq x y z
N MET A 1 5.86 16.27 -8.36
CA MET A 1 5.44 15.45 -7.21
C MET A 1 6.23 14.15 -7.23
N PRO A 2 7.05 13.85 -6.21
CA PRO A 2 7.71 12.55 -6.08
C PRO A 2 6.71 11.38 -6.09
N SER A 3 7.14 10.25 -6.64
CA SER A 3 6.39 8.99 -6.60
C SER A 3 6.87 8.17 -5.40
N PHE A 4 5.94 7.51 -4.73
CA PHE A 4 6.13 6.70 -3.54
C PHE A 4 5.49 5.33 -3.73
N ARG A 5 5.94 4.37 -2.93
CA ARG A 5 5.44 3.00 -2.92
C ARG A 5 5.09 2.60 -1.50
N THR A 6 3.83 2.24 -1.29
CA THR A 6 3.40 1.50 -0.10
C THR A 6 3.35 0.02 -0.45
N SER A 7 3.96 -0.81 0.39
CA SER A 7 3.92 -2.27 0.24
C SER A 7 3.34 -2.89 1.50
N LEU A 8 2.23 -3.62 1.37
CA LEU A 8 1.47 -4.22 2.46
C LEU A 8 1.52 -5.73 2.31
N THR A 9 2.01 -6.43 3.32
CA THR A 9 1.82 -7.88 3.42
C THR A 9 0.42 -8.13 3.95
N VAL A 10 -0.42 -8.78 3.17
CA VAL A 10 -1.80 -9.10 3.51
C VAL A 10 -1.89 -10.59 3.81
N SER A 11 -2.51 -10.96 4.93
CA SER A 11 -2.71 -12.37 5.30
C SER A 11 -4.17 -12.78 5.17
N THR A 12 -4.93 -12.69 6.25
CA THR A 12 -6.28 -13.24 6.33
C THR A 12 -7.31 -12.15 6.03
N LEU A 13 -8.24 -12.41 5.11
CA LEU A 13 -9.39 -11.53 4.92
C LEU A 13 -10.32 -11.62 6.14
N HIS A 14 -10.86 -10.49 6.55
CA HIS A 14 -11.90 -10.46 7.57
C HIS A 14 -13.15 -11.23 7.11
N PRO A 15 -13.94 -11.80 8.03
CA PRO A 15 -15.16 -12.53 7.69
C PRO A 15 -16.10 -11.71 6.79
N GLY A 16 -16.57 -12.33 5.70
CA GLY A 16 -17.49 -11.71 4.75
C GLY A 16 -16.87 -10.73 3.76
N ARG A 17 -15.54 -10.54 3.78
CA ARG A 17 -14.81 -9.70 2.82
C ARG A 17 -14.32 -10.49 1.61
N ALA A 18 -14.34 -9.85 0.45
CA ALA A 18 -13.79 -10.37 -0.79
C ALA A 18 -12.39 -9.80 -1.07
N PRO A 19 -11.49 -10.56 -1.73
CA PRO A 19 -10.14 -10.07 -2.08
C PRO A 19 -10.14 -8.73 -2.85
N GLN A 20 -11.12 -8.50 -3.72
CA GLN A 20 -11.25 -7.28 -4.54
C GLN A 20 -11.53 -6.03 -3.69
N GLU A 21 -12.04 -6.19 -2.46
CA GLU A 21 -12.26 -5.08 -1.54
C GLU A 21 -10.94 -4.46 -1.08
N VAL A 22 -9.81 -5.19 -1.10
CA VAL A 22 -8.49 -4.66 -0.74
C VAL A 22 -8.07 -3.53 -1.71
N GLU A 23 -8.20 -3.77 -3.02
CA GLU A 23 -7.94 -2.74 -4.02
C GLU A 23 -8.93 -1.59 -3.91
N THR A 24 -10.21 -1.91 -3.72
CA THR A 24 -11.27 -0.91 -3.56
C THR A 24 -11.00 0.02 -2.37
N ALA A 25 -10.60 -0.54 -1.23
CA ALA A 25 -10.26 0.21 -0.03
C ALA A 25 -9.05 1.13 -0.26
N ALA A 26 -7.97 0.62 -0.86
CA ALA A 26 -6.80 1.44 -1.17
C ALA A 26 -7.13 2.57 -2.15
N ARG A 27 -7.94 2.31 -3.19
CA ARG A 27 -8.34 3.33 -4.17
C ARG A 27 -9.28 4.42 -3.61
N ARG A 28 -9.97 4.17 -2.48
CA ARG A 28 -10.81 5.18 -1.81
C ARG A 28 -9.98 6.23 -1.07
N VAL A 29 -8.76 5.88 -0.64
CA VAL A 29 -7.87 6.79 0.08
C VAL A 29 -7.42 7.91 -0.85
N ARG A 30 -6.86 7.55 -2.02
CA ARG A 30 -6.40 8.53 -3.02
C ARG A 30 -6.17 7.89 -4.39
N ARG A 31 -5.90 8.73 -5.38
CA ARG A 31 -5.49 8.28 -6.72
C ARG A 31 -4.16 7.54 -6.67
N LEU A 32 -4.18 6.33 -7.22
CA LEU A 32 -3.02 5.47 -7.43
C LEU A 32 -2.50 5.62 -8.86
N GLU A 33 -1.19 5.67 -9.02
CA GLU A 33 -0.52 5.51 -10.30
C GLU A 33 -0.59 4.05 -10.76
N SER A 34 -0.43 3.12 -9.81
CA SER A 34 -0.59 1.69 -10.05
C SER A 34 -0.96 0.95 -8.77
N PHE A 35 -1.59 -0.21 -8.95
CA PHE A 35 -1.90 -1.18 -7.92
C PHE A 35 -1.45 -2.54 -8.44
N ASP A 36 -0.75 -3.32 -7.62
CA ASP A 36 -0.28 -4.66 -7.98
C ASP A 36 -0.43 -5.60 -6.78
N ILE A 37 -0.70 -6.88 -7.06
CA ILE A 37 -0.71 -7.95 -6.06
C ILE A 37 0.21 -9.05 -6.56
N GLY A 38 1.22 -9.35 -5.76
CA GLY A 38 2.13 -10.47 -5.98
C GLY A 38 2.19 -11.40 -4.78
N ILE A 39 2.94 -12.49 -4.96
CA ILE A 39 3.36 -13.37 -3.87
C ILE A 39 4.86 -13.17 -3.66
N GLU A 40 5.27 -12.78 -2.45
CA GLU A 40 6.67 -12.60 -2.06
C GLU A 40 6.95 -13.47 -0.83
N ALA A 41 7.94 -14.37 -0.93
CA ALA A 41 8.27 -15.32 0.14
C ALA A 41 7.05 -16.11 0.69
N GLY A 42 6.12 -16.49 -0.19
CA GLY A 42 4.91 -17.23 0.18
C GLY A 42 3.82 -16.39 0.86
N GLN A 43 3.91 -15.06 0.82
CA GLN A 43 2.92 -14.14 1.40
C GLN A 43 2.33 -13.24 0.32
N ALA A 44 1.03 -12.94 0.41
CA ALA A 44 0.41 -11.97 -0.48
C ALA A 44 0.93 -10.57 -0.18
N ARG A 45 1.32 -9.86 -1.23
CA ARG A 45 1.97 -8.55 -1.17
C ARG A 45 1.25 -7.59 -2.09
N VAL A 46 0.59 -6.61 -1.49
CA VAL A 46 -0.04 -5.50 -2.20
C VAL A 46 0.98 -4.38 -2.36
N THR A 47 1.15 -3.88 -3.58
CA THR A 47 2.02 -2.75 -3.89
C THR A 47 1.22 -1.61 -4.49
N LEU A 48 1.20 -0.48 -3.79
CA LEU A 48 0.52 0.76 -4.16
C LEU A 48 1.56 1.77 -4.63
N ARG A 49 1.39 2.36 -5.82
CA ARG A 49 2.21 3.49 -6.28
C ARG A 49 1.40 4.76 -6.38
N PHE A 50 2.01 5.86 -5.94
CA PHE A 50 1.25 7.08 -5.70
C PHE A 50 2.17 8.31 -5.64
N THR A 51 1.69 9.51 -6.01
CA THR A 51 2.43 10.77 -5.90
C THR A 51 2.07 11.60 -4.67
N ALA A 52 3.05 12.12 -3.93
CA ALA A 52 2.83 13.12 -2.87
C ALA A 52 3.74 14.33 -3.11
N GLU A 53 3.46 15.45 -2.47
CA GLU A 53 4.24 16.69 -2.49
C GLU A 53 5.58 16.48 -1.78
N ASP A 54 5.55 15.87 -0.60
CA ASP A 54 6.69 15.59 0.24
C ASP A 54 6.57 14.24 0.99
N GLU A 55 7.53 13.98 1.87
CA GLU A 55 7.58 12.75 2.66
C GLU A 55 6.52 12.71 3.77
N ASP A 56 6.16 13.84 4.36
CA ASP A 56 5.17 13.90 5.43
C ASP A 56 3.77 13.55 4.90
N GLU A 57 3.40 14.11 3.74
CA GLU A 57 2.18 13.72 3.04
C GLU A 57 2.22 12.24 2.62
N ALA A 58 3.39 11.72 2.21
CA ALA A 58 3.54 10.32 1.87
C ALA A 58 3.36 9.38 3.09
N ARG A 59 3.84 9.79 4.27
CA ARG A 59 3.67 9.06 5.54
C ARG A 59 2.21 9.07 5.99
N LEU A 60 1.51 10.18 5.82
CA LEU A 60 0.06 10.28 6.08
C LEU A 60 -0.72 9.34 5.15
N ALA A 61 -0.49 9.43 3.84
CA ALA A 61 -1.13 8.56 2.87
C ALA A 61 -0.85 7.07 3.14
N HIS A 62 0.38 6.73 3.54
CA HIS A 62 0.76 5.38 3.92
C HIS A 62 -0.08 4.84 5.09
N ALA A 63 -0.24 5.64 6.15
CA ALA A 63 -1.04 5.27 7.31
C ALA A 63 -2.53 5.09 6.93
N GLU A 64 -3.07 5.97 6.08
CA GLU A 64 -4.45 5.88 5.59
C GLU A 64 -4.67 4.63 4.73
N PHE A 65 -3.73 4.29 3.84
CA PHE A 65 -3.79 3.04 3.07
C PHE A 65 -3.74 1.82 3.97
N LEU A 66 -2.84 1.80 4.95
CA LEU A 66 -2.74 0.72 5.91
C LEU A 66 -4.06 0.54 6.66
N HIS A 67 -4.60 1.62 7.22
CA HIS A 67 -5.86 1.58 7.94
C HIS A 67 -7.02 1.11 7.06
N ALA A 68 -7.16 1.66 5.84
CA ALA A 68 -8.23 1.27 4.93
C ALA A 68 -8.16 -0.22 4.52
N VAL A 69 -6.95 -0.75 4.29
CA VAL A 69 -6.78 -2.17 3.97
C VAL A 69 -7.00 -3.05 5.20
N GLN A 70 -6.64 -2.57 6.40
CA GLN A 70 -6.92 -3.25 7.65
C GLN A 70 -8.41 -3.43 7.95
N GLU A 71 -9.30 -2.62 7.38
CA GLU A 71 -10.75 -2.86 7.48
C GLU A 71 -11.21 -4.12 6.72
N VAL A 72 -10.39 -4.59 5.78
CA VAL A 72 -10.68 -5.71 4.87
C VAL A 72 -9.91 -6.98 5.25
N ALA A 73 -8.67 -6.84 5.71
CA ALA A 73 -7.76 -7.96 5.96
C ALA A 73 -6.71 -7.63 7.02
N ASP A 74 -6.14 -8.67 7.62
CA ASP A 74 -4.95 -8.55 8.46
C ASP A 74 -3.74 -8.09 7.63
N VAL A 75 -3.05 -7.05 8.12
CA VAL A 75 -1.83 -6.49 7.50
C VAL A 75 -0.67 -6.54 8.50
N PRO A 76 0.01 -7.69 8.65
CA PRO A 76 1.07 -7.85 9.65
C PRO A 76 2.34 -7.04 9.37
N ARG A 77 2.55 -6.56 8.12
CA ARG A 77 3.70 -5.74 7.74
C ARG A 77 3.33 -4.70 6.71
N ALA A 78 3.81 -3.48 6.92
CA ALA A 78 3.68 -2.37 5.98
C ALA A 78 5.03 -1.67 5.82
N ARG A 79 5.32 -1.20 4.59
CA ARG A 79 6.53 -0.42 4.30
C ARG A 79 6.22 0.71 3.33
N LEU A 80 6.83 1.85 3.54
CA LEU A 80 6.82 3.01 2.66
C LEU A 80 8.22 3.23 2.07
N ALA A 81 8.29 3.60 0.79
CA ALA A 81 9.54 3.94 0.11
C ALA A 81 9.32 5.03 -0.93
N GLN A 82 10.31 5.90 -1.16
CA GLN A 82 10.31 6.82 -2.30
C GLN A 82 10.77 6.10 -3.56
N VAL A 83 10.19 6.43 -4.71
CA VAL A 83 10.65 5.95 -6.02
C VAL A 83 11.59 6.97 -6.64
N VAL A 84 12.90 6.65 -6.64
CA VAL A 84 13.96 7.49 -7.22
C VAL A 84 14.57 6.76 -8.41
N ARG A 85 14.47 7.35 -9.61
CA ARG A 85 14.96 6.76 -10.88
C ARG A 85 14.50 5.31 -11.08
N GLY A 86 13.24 5.02 -10.71
CA GLY A 86 12.64 3.69 -10.81
C GLY A 86 13.00 2.70 -9.69
N ARG A 87 13.84 3.09 -8.73
CA ARG A 87 14.23 2.26 -7.58
C ARG A 87 13.49 2.70 -6.31
N SER A 88 13.10 1.74 -5.46
CA SER A 88 12.53 2.04 -4.15
C SER A 88 13.65 2.33 -3.16
N VAL A 89 13.64 3.53 -2.58
CA VAL A 89 14.56 3.97 -1.53
C VAL A 89 13.76 4.06 -0.24
N PRO A 90 14.06 3.22 0.78
CA PRO A 90 13.38 3.31 2.07
C PRO A 90 13.74 4.62 2.78
N PHE A 91 12.87 5.05 3.67
CA PHE A 91 13.13 6.12 4.62
C PHE A 91 13.86 5.56 5.83
N GLU A 92 14.83 6.30 6.37
CA GLU A 92 15.43 6.02 7.69
C GLU A 92 14.52 6.47 8.83
#